data_AF-H2Y2L8-F1
#
_entry.id   AF-H2Y2L8-F1
#
_cell.length_a   1.000
_cell.length_b   1.000
_cell.length_c   1.000
_cell.angle_alpha   90.00
_cell.angle_beta   90.00
_cell.angle_gamma   90.00
#
_symmetry.space_group_name_H-M   'P 1'
#
loop_
_entity.id
_entity.type
_entity.pdbx_description
1 polymer ?
#
loop_
_entity_poly.entity_id
_entity_poly.type
_entity_poly.pdbx_seq_one_letter_code
_entity_poly.pdbx_strand_id
1 'polypeptide(L)'
;MAQKTNKAVISSAVDMYDPVNLVEVKEQRKISKHPINAGQSDPQTHSINVTSCKAPNGVFTQGDVVWGKLRGYPWWPSKITKLTTTKIDGKILQQHAEVGWFQCRTRSVIPIRNVQLFQKHFHDRFEKRRKGGYQKAVAAAHEALKEISPEVRKLISQFET
;
A
#
# COMPACT_ATOMS: atom_id res chain seq x y z
N MET A 1 -11.59 -1.97 -52.82
CA MET A 1 -12.66 -1.26 -52.08
C MET A 1 -12.42 -1.45 -50.60
N ALA A 2 -12.48 -0.36 -49.83
CA ALA A 2 -11.92 -0.22 -48.50
C ALA A 2 -12.66 -1.03 -47.41
N GLN A 3 -11.87 -1.63 -46.51
CA GLN A 3 -12.33 -2.27 -45.28
C GLN A 3 -12.81 -1.17 -44.30
N LYS A 4 -14.10 -1.19 -43.93
CA LYS A 4 -14.62 -0.38 -42.83
C LYS A 4 -14.27 -1.05 -41.50
N THR A 5 -13.17 -0.62 -40.91
CA THR A 5 -12.89 -0.84 -39.49
C THR A 5 -13.78 0.09 -38.67
N ASN A 6 -14.79 -0.46 -38.00
CA ASN A 6 -15.57 0.32 -37.05
C ASN A 6 -14.75 0.55 -35.77
N LYS A 7 -14.31 1.80 -35.61
CA LYS A 7 -13.72 2.39 -34.41
C LYS A 7 -14.58 2.05 -33.19
N ALA A 8 -14.09 1.19 -32.31
CA ALA A 8 -14.52 1.23 -30.93
C ALA A 8 -14.10 2.58 -30.35
N VAL A 9 -15.09 3.38 -29.96
CA VAL A 9 -14.91 4.62 -29.22
C VAL A 9 -14.20 4.26 -27.92
N ILE A 10 -12.90 4.55 -27.83
CA ILE A 10 -12.13 4.45 -26.60
C ILE A 10 -12.63 5.59 -25.72
N SER A 11 -13.64 5.25 -24.91
CA SER A 11 -14.24 6.17 -23.95
C SER A 11 -13.17 6.70 -23.02
N SER A 12 -13.22 8.01 -22.85
CA SER A 12 -12.27 8.87 -22.18
C SER A 12 -11.78 8.33 -20.83
N ALA A 13 -10.53 8.64 -20.53
CA ALA A 13 -9.88 8.51 -19.23
C ALA A 13 -10.56 9.38 -18.16
N VAL A 14 -11.77 8.99 -17.76
CA VAL A 14 -12.42 9.46 -16.54
C VAL A 14 -11.71 8.81 -15.36
N ASP A 15 -11.48 9.65 -14.35
CA ASP A 15 -10.68 9.45 -13.16
C ASP A 15 -10.87 8.08 -12.50
N MET A 16 -9.77 7.32 -12.44
CA MET A 16 -9.73 5.94 -11.95
C MET A 16 -9.85 5.81 -10.41
N TYR A 17 -10.55 6.74 -9.76
CA TYR A 17 -10.98 6.67 -8.36
C TYR A 17 -12.42 7.16 -8.23
N ASP A 18 -13.32 6.58 -9.03
CA ASP A 18 -14.76 6.62 -8.79
C ASP A 18 -15.09 5.66 -7.62
N PRO A 19 -15.62 6.14 -6.47
CA PRO A 19 -15.80 5.36 -5.25
C PRO A 19 -16.82 4.21 -5.33
N VAL A 20 -17.50 3.98 -6.46
CA VAL A 20 -18.63 3.02 -6.53
C VAL A 20 -18.22 1.56 -6.77
N ASN A 21 -16.96 1.26 -7.11
CA ASN A 21 -16.52 -0.12 -7.44
C ASN A 21 -15.43 -0.69 -6.52
N LEU A 22 -15.12 -0.03 -5.41
CA LEU A 22 -14.45 -0.72 -4.32
C LEU A 22 -15.50 -1.65 -3.70
N VAL A 23 -15.43 -2.93 -4.08
CA VAL A 23 -16.04 -4.00 -3.30
C VAL A 23 -15.39 -3.91 -1.92
N GLU A 24 -16.08 -3.19 -1.04
CA GLU A 24 -15.86 -3.26 0.39
C GLU A 24 -15.98 -4.73 0.74
N VAL A 25 -14.84 -5.36 1.01
CA VAL A 25 -14.83 -6.69 1.62
C VAL A 25 -15.38 -6.46 3.02
N LYS A 26 -16.70 -6.55 3.15
CA LYS A 26 -17.38 -6.61 4.42
C LYS A 26 -16.83 -7.82 5.14
N GLU A 27 -16.03 -7.59 6.18
CA GLU A 27 -15.65 -8.61 7.14
C GLU A 27 -16.95 -9.06 7.84
N GLN A 28 -17.58 -10.10 7.30
CA GLN A 28 -18.66 -10.78 8.01
C GLN A 28 -18.02 -11.56 9.16
N ARG A 29 -17.89 -10.92 10.33
CA ARG A 29 -17.78 -11.64 11.59
C ARG A 29 -19.09 -12.37 11.84
N LYS A 30 -19.21 -13.61 11.33
CA LYS A 30 -20.10 -14.59 11.94
C LYS A 30 -19.46 -15.03 13.26
N ILE A 31 -19.89 -14.42 14.35
CA ILE A 31 -19.68 -14.99 15.69
C ILE A 31 -20.54 -16.25 15.74
N SER A 32 -19.95 -17.39 15.37
CA SER A 32 -20.57 -18.68 15.61
C SER A 32 -20.48 -18.99 17.10
N LYS A 33 -21.61 -18.87 17.80
CA LYS A 33 -21.75 -19.37 19.17
C LYS A 33 -21.92 -20.89 19.10
N HIS A 34 -20.81 -21.63 19.04
CA HIS A 34 -20.81 -23.05 19.37
C HIS A 34 -20.37 -23.24 20.83
N PRO A 35 -21.05 -24.11 21.60
CA PRO A 35 -20.71 -24.36 22.98
C PRO A 35 -19.33 -25.00 23.10
N ILE A 36 -18.61 -24.53 24.12
CA ILE A 36 -17.20 -24.80 24.41
C ILE A 36 -17.09 -26.23 24.92
N ASN A 37 -16.34 -27.10 24.22
CA ASN A 37 -15.87 -28.35 24.78
C ASN A 37 -14.42 -28.16 25.24
N ALA A 38 -14.17 -28.40 26.52
CA ALA A 38 -12.90 -28.13 27.19
C ALA A 38 -11.79 -29.07 26.70
N GLY A 39 -10.62 -28.54 26.32
CA GLY A 39 -9.42 -29.37 26.14
C GLY A 39 -8.41 -29.01 25.05
N GLN A 40 -8.40 -27.80 24.48
CA GLN A 40 -7.32 -27.39 23.56
C GLN A 40 -6.86 -25.97 23.88
N SER A 41 -5.58 -25.80 24.21
CA SER A 41 -4.93 -24.49 24.33
C SER A 41 -4.94 -23.82 22.96
N ASP A 42 -5.92 -22.94 22.73
CA ASP A 42 -6.07 -22.21 21.47
C ASP A 42 -4.82 -21.33 21.22
N PRO A 43 -4.14 -21.42 20.07
CA PRO A 43 -2.96 -20.61 19.78
C PRO A 43 -3.29 -19.13 19.86
N GLN A 44 -2.66 -18.42 20.79
CA GLN A 44 -3.02 -17.04 21.08
C GLN A 44 -2.56 -16.14 19.92
N THR A 45 -3.50 -15.77 19.06
CA THR A 45 -3.25 -14.92 17.89
C THR A 45 -3.31 -13.44 18.29
N HIS A 46 -2.21 -12.73 18.10
CA HIS A 46 -2.10 -11.31 18.45
C HIS A 46 -1.71 -10.47 17.23
N SER A 47 -2.45 -9.37 17.00
CA SER A 47 -2.09 -8.38 15.98
C SER A 47 -1.61 -7.09 16.64
N ILE A 48 -0.41 -6.65 16.30
CA ILE A 48 0.23 -5.48 16.90
C ILE A 48 0.70 -4.49 15.84
N ASN A 49 0.70 -3.21 16.21
CA ASN A 49 1.35 -2.18 15.41
C ASN A 49 2.85 -2.27 15.63
N VAL A 50 3.62 -2.10 14.56
CA VAL A 50 5.08 -2.15 14.60
C VAL A 50 5.66 -0.91 13.94
N THR A 51 6.84 -0.49 14.37
CA THR A 51 7.57 0.64 13.79
C THR A 51 8.28 0.27 12.49
N SER A 52 8.60 -1.02 12.32
CA SER A 52 9.22 -1.55 11.11
C SER A 52 8.77 -2.98 10.79
N CYS A 53 8.78 -3.34 9.51
CA CYS A 53 8.53 -4.67 8.99
C CYS A 53 9.69 -5.10 8.09
N LYS A 54 10.27 -6.27 8.34
CA LYS A 54 11.27 -6.89 7.46
C LYS A 54 10.61 -7.90 6.54
N ALA A 55 10.94 -7.86 5.26
CA ALA A 55 10.50 -8.83 4.27
C ALA A 55 11.61 -9.07 3.22
N PRO A 56 11.50 -10.10 2.37
CA PRO A 56 12.55 -10.45 1.40
C PRO A 56 12.92 -9.32 0.43
N ASN A 57 11.98 -8.42 0.18
CA ASN A 57 12.12 -7.24 -0.70
C ASN A 57 12.72 -6.01 0.00
N GLY A 58 12.83 -5.99 1.33
CA GLY A 58 13.43 -4.90 2.09
C GLY A 58 12.92 -4.75 3.52
N VAL A 59 13.41 -3.72 4.20
CA VAL A 59 12.88 -3.26 5.48
C VAL A 59 12.01 -2.04 5.20
N PHE A 60 10.84 -2.00 5.82
CA PHE A 60 9.86 -0.94 5.66
C PHE A 60 9.56 -0.31 7.02
N THR A 61 9.39 1.00 7.04
CA THR A 61 9.01 1.79 8.21
C THR A 61 7.83 2.69 7.90
N GLN A 62 7.18 3.22 8.93
CA GLN A 62 6.16 4.24 8.75
C GLN A 62 6.77 5.50 8.14
N GLY A 63 6.12 6.06 7.12
CA GLY A 63 6.60 7.22 6.37
C GLY A 63 7.29 6.88 5.06
N ASP A 64 7.74 5.63 4.87
CA ASP A 64 8.39 5.21 3.64
C ASP A 64 7.49 5.42 2.42
N VAL A 65 8.10 5.97 1.36
CA VAL A 65 7.50 6.06 0.04
C VAL A 65 7.79 4.78 -0.73
N VAL A 66 6.72 4.13 -1.21
CA VAL A 66 6.76 2.79 -1.77
C VAL A 66 5.90 2.68 -3.03
N TRP A 67 6.14 1.66 -3.84
CA TRP A 67 5.18 1.14 -4.80
C TRP A 67 4.28 0.13 -4.09
N GLY A 68 2.96 0.28 -4.22
CA GLY A 68 1.99 -0.71 -3.78
C GLY A 68 1.30 -1.39 -4.96
N LYS A 69 0.96 -2.67 -4.77
CA LYS A 69 0.25 -3.49 -5.77
C LYS A 69 -1.09 -3.99 -5.26
N LEU A 70 -2.15 -3.53 -5.90
CA LEU A 70 -3.48 -4.11 -5.81
C LEU A 70 -3.76 -5.04 -7.01
N ARG A 71 -4.65 -6.02 -6.83
CA ARG A 71 -5.11 -6.90 -7.91
C ARG A 71 -5.92 -6.07 -8.92
N GLY A 72 -5.63 -6.22 -10.21
CA GLY A 72 -6.33 -5.47 -11.28
C GLY A 72 -5.81 -4.05 -11.56
N TYR A 73 -4.93 -3.50 -10.72
CA TYR A 73 -4.37 -2.16 -10.88
C TYR A 73 -2.87 -2.20 -11.21
N PRO A 74 -2.28 -1.19 -11.87
CA PRO A 74 -0.82 -1.10 -12.01
C PRO A 74 -0.14 -0.95 -10.65
N TRP A 75 1.19 -1.01 -10.64
CA TRP A 75 1.93 -0.55 -9.48
C TRP A 75 1.74 0.96 -9.31
N TRP A 76 1.32 1.37 -8.13
CA TRP A 76 1.01 2.78 -7.85
C TRP A 76 1.84 3.27 -6.66
N PRO A 77 2.36 4.51 -6.69
CA PRO A 77 3.12 5.03 -5.58
C PRO A 77 2.23 5.32 -4.37
N SER A 78 2.71 5.02 -3.17
CA SER A 78 2.02 5.25 -1.90
C SER A 78 3.00 5.55 -0.77
N LYS A 79 2.47 6.07 0.35
CA LYS A 79 3.21 6.30 1.59
C LYS A 79 2.70 5.36 2.67
N ILE A 80 3.60 4.66 3.36
CA ILE A 80 3.22 3.79 4.49
C ILE A 80 2.79 4.66 5.66
N THR A 81 1.56 4.48 6.13
CA THR A 81 1.00 5.21 7.27
C THR A 81 1.00 4.38 8.54
N LYS A 82 0.98 3.05 8.42
CA LYS A 82 0.95 2.13 9.56
C LYS A 82 1.44 0.75 9.14
N LEU A 83 2.12 0.06 10.04
CA LEU A 83 2.53 -1.34 9.86
C LEU A 83 1.91 -2.19 10.96
N THR A 84 1.40 -3.36 10.58
CA THR A 84 0.79 -4.32 11.51
C THR A 84 1.35 -5.70 11.27
N THR A 85 1.70 -6.39 12.36
CA THR A 85 2.18 -7.77 12.33
C THR A 85 1.25 -8.64 13.18
N THR A 86 0.78 -9.74 12.59
CA THR A 86 0.01 -10.78 13.28
C THR A 86 0.94 -11.93 13.62
N LYS A 87 0.94 -12.33 14.90
CA LYS A 87 1.75 -13.44 15.42
C LYS A 87 0.87 -14.51 16.05
N ILE A 88 1.31 -15.76 15.94
CA ILE A 88 0.76 -16.92 16.64
C ILE A 88 1.93 -17.60 17.36
N ASP A 89 1.82 -17.77 18.68
CA ASP A 89 2.85 -18.38 19.53
C ASP A 89 4.26 -17.78 19.28
N GLY A 90 4.33 -16.46 19.17
CA GLY A 90 5.56 -15.70 18.92
C GLY A 90 6.05 -15.71 17.46
N LYS A 91 5.50 -16.55 16.58
CA LYS A 91 5.87 -16.64 15.16
C LYS A 91 5.06 -15.66 14.32
N ILE A 92 5.72 -14.95 13.40
CA ILE A 92 5.05 -14.04 12.47
C ILE A 92 4.24 -14.85 11.46
N LEU A 93 2.93 -14.65 11.47
CA LEU A 93 2.02 -15.26 10.50
C LEU A 93 1.84 -14.35 9.28
N GLN A 94 1.56 -13.06 9.51
CA GLN A 94 1.28 -12.10 8.45
C GLN A 94 1.79 -10.71 8.83
N GLN A 95 2.15 -9.95 7.79
CA GLN A 95 2.52 -8.55 7.92
C GLN A 95 1.81 -7.75 6.85
N HIS A 96 1.26 -6.61 7.26
CA HIS A 96 0.52 -5.70 6.41
C HIS A 96 1.05 -4.27 6.56
N ALA A 97 0.97 -3.51 5.47
CA ALA A 97 1.13 -2.08 5.47
C ALA A 97 -0.23 -1.44 5.16
N GLU A 98 -0.62 -0.49 6.00
CA GLU A 98 -1.60 0.51 5.61
C GLU A 98 -0.87 1.60 4.81
N VAL A 99 -1.39 1.90 3.63
CA VAL A 99 -0.78 2.85 2.71
C VAL A 99 -1.78 3.91 2.26
N GLY A 100 -1.33 5.15 2.15
CA GLY A 100 -2.04 6.23 1.46
C GLY A 100 -1.50 6.40 0.04
N TRP A 101 -2.36 6.30 -0.97
CA TRP A 101 -1.95 6.35 -2.38
C TRP A 101 -1.71 7.80 -2.83
N PHE A 102 -0.56 8.08 -3.46
CA PHE A 102 -0.30 9.43 -3.97
C PHE A 102 -1.31 9.80 -5.06
N GLN A 103 -1.73 11.06 -5.06
CA GLN A 103 -2.78 11.58 -5.95
C GLN A 103 -4.15 10.91 -5.77
N CYS A 104 -4.38 10.21 -4.64
CA CYS A 104 -5.67 9.62 -4.28
C CYS A 104 -6.03 10.02 -2.85
N ARG A 105 -7.33 10.01 -2.52
CA ARG A 105 -7.81 10.24 -1.14
C ARG A 105 -7.99 8.94 -0.35
N THR A 106 -7.73 7.81 -0.99
CA THR A 106 -7.99 6.49 -0.42
C THR A 106 -6.76 5.94 0.28
N ARG A 107 -7.02 5.14 1.31
CA ARG A 107 -6.02 4.31 2.00
C ARG A 107 -6.37 2.85 1.78
N SER A 108 -5.39 1.96 1.92
CA SER A 108 -5.61 0.53 1.81
C SER A 108 -4.65 -0.23 2.71
N VAL A 109 -5.09 -1.37 3.22
CA VAL A 109 -4.21 -2.33 3.90
C VAL A 109 -3.80 -3.39 2.89
N ILE A 110 -2.51 -3.50 2.61
CA ILE A 110 -1.95 -4.47 1.66
C ILE A 110 -0.88 -5.33 2.32
N PRO A 111 -0.71 -6.59 1.91
CA PRO A 111 0.38 -7.43 2.41
C PRO A 111 1.75 -6.82 2.09
N ILE A 112 2.73 -6.94 3.00
CA ILE A 112 4.08 -6.38 2.78
C ILE A 112 4.75 -6.92 1.51
N ARG A 113 4.44 -8.16 1.11
CA ARG A 113 4.92 -8.75 -0.16
C ARG A 113 4.45 -7.99 -1.42
N ASN A 114 3.39 -7.19 -1.31
CA ASN A 114 2.83 -6.37 -2.40
C ASN A 114 3.35 -4.93 -2.35
N VAL A 115 4.39 -4.66 -1.57
CA VAL A 115 5.03 -3.36 -1.41
C VAL A 115 6.45 -3.43 -1.93
N GLN A 116 6.98 -2.37 -2.53
CA GLN A 116 8.39 -2.28 -2.93
C GLN A 116 8.91 -0.86 -2.70
N LEU A 117 10.15 -0.69 -2.24
CA LEU A 117 10.70 0.65 -2.01
C LEU A 117 10.69 1.47 -3.31
N PHE A 118 10.20 2.72 -3.23
CA PHE A 118 9.91 3.51 -4.42
C PHE A 118 11.17 3.78 -5.25
N GLN A 119 12.22 4.29 -4.61
CA GLN A 119 13.48 4.64 -5.28
C GLN A 119 14.20 3.39 -5.81
N LYS A 120 14.27 2.32 -5.01
CA LYS A 120 14.96 1.08 -5.37
C LYS A 120 14.38 0.42 -6.62
N HIS A 121 13.05 0.43 -6.76
CA HIS A 121 12.33 -0.24 -7.84
C HIS A 121 11.74 0.73 -8.87
N PHE A 122 12.22 1.97 -8.92
CA PHE A 122 11.65 2.99 -9.81
C PHE A 122 11.66 2.54 -11.27
N HIS A 123 12.80 2.05 -11.77
CA HIS A 123 12.94 1.60 -13.15
C HIS A 123 12.06 0.39 -13.49
N ASP A 124 11.83 -0.50 -12.53
CA ASP A 124 11.03 -1.73 -12.71
C ASP A 124 9.52 -1.47 -12.69
N ARG A 125 9.09 -0.37 -12.08
CA ARG A 125 7.68 -0.09 -11.78
C ARG A 125 7.13 1.13 -12.51
N PHE A 126 8.01 2.02 -12.96
CA PHE A 126 7.60 3.20 -13.67
C PHE A 126 7.11 2.89 -15.09
N GLU A 127 5.81 3.11 -15.32
CA GLU A 127 5.17 2.93 -16.62
C GLU A 127 5.20 4.23 -17.44
N LYS A 128 6.29 4.48 -18.18
CA LYS A 128 6.51 5.71 -18.99
C LYS A 128 5.34 6.10 -19.91
N ARG A 129 4.61 5.10 -20.43
CA ARG A 129 3.49 5.29 -21.36
C ARG A 129 2.21 5.76 -20.67
N ARG A 130 2.06 5.52 -19.37
CA ARG A 130 0.86 5.90 -18.61
C ARG A 130 0.92 7.40 -18.32
N LYS A 131 -0.13 8.12 -18.72
CA LYS A 131 -0.25 9.58 -18.57
C LYS A 131 -1.28 9.95 -17.49
N GLY A 132 -1.43 11.24 -17.23
CA GLY A 132 -2.46 11.77 -16.33
C GLY A 132 -2.13 11.55 -14.85
N GLY A 133 -3.13 11.13 -14.07
CA GLY A 133 -3.05 10.99 -12.62
C GLY A 133 -1.86 10.14 -12.13
N TYR A 134 -1.47 9.13 -12.91
CA TYR A 134 -0.29 8.30 -12.59
C TYR A 134 1.00 9.09 -12.52
N GLN A 135 1.29 9.92 -13.55
CA GLN A 135 2.54 10.69 -13.57
C GLN A 135 2.55 11.74 -12.45
N LYS A 136 1.39 12.35 -12.15
CA LYS A 136 1.23 13.26 -11.02
C LYS A 136 1.51 12.54 -9.69
N ALA A 137 1.00 11.32 -9.52
CA ALA A 137 1.26 10.51 -8.33
C ALA A 137 2.76 10.16 -8.18
N VAL A 138 3.42 9.80 -9.28
CA VAL A 138 4.86 9.50 -9.30
C VAL A 138 5.69 10.74 -8.98
N ALA A 139 5.34 11.90 -9.53
CA ALA A 139 6.00 13.16 -9.21
C ALA A 139 5.83 13.53 -7.73
N ALA A 140 4.60 13.45 -7.19
CA ALA A 140 4.34 13.71 -5.77
C ALA A 140 5.10 12.76 -4.84
N ALA A 141 5.27 11.50 -5.24
CA ALA A 141 6.07 10.53 -4.50
C ALA A 141 7.57 10.87 -4.47
N HIS A 142 8.10 11.36 -5.60
CA HIS A 142 9.47 11.88 -5.65
C HIS A 142 9.67 13.10 -4.75
N GLU A 143 8.73 14.05 -4.75
CA GLU A 143 8.81 15.23 -3.88
C GLU A 143 8.75 14.81 -2.40
N ALA A 144 7.89 13.87 -2.05
CA ALA A 144 7.81 13.35 -0.68
C ALA A 144 9.10 12.67 -0.19
N LEU A 145 9.96 12.14 -1.08
CA LEU A 145 11.27 11.61 -0.71
C LEU A 145 12.30 12.71 -0.42
N LYS A 146 12.14 13.89 -1.02
CA LYS A 146 13.01 15.05 -0.77
C LYS A 146 12.63 15.76 0.52
N GLU A 147 11.39 15.61 0.97
CA GLU A 147 10.94 16.16 2.24
C GLU A 147 11.62 15.42 3.41
N ILE A 148 12.63 16.07 3.99
CA ILE A 148 13.17 15.68 5.29
C ILE A 148 12.02 15.70 6.31
N SER A 149 11.85 14.61 7.07
CA SER A 149 10.79 14.55 8.09
C SER A 149 10.93 15.70 9.09
N PRO A 150 9.83 16.26 9.62
CA PRO A 150 9.91 17.35 10.60
C PRO A 150 10.81 17.03 11.80
N GLU A 151 10.85 15.77 12.21
CA GLU A 151 11.72 15.26 13.28
C GLU A 151 13.19 15.33 12.89
N VAL A 152 13.54 14.92 11.66
CA VAL A 152 14.92 15.01 11.16
C VAL A 152 15.32 16.47 10.92
N ARG A 153 14.42 17.34 10.44
CA ARG A 153 14.67 18.78 10.34
C ARG A 153 14.97 19.39 11.70
N LYS A 154 14.17 19.04 12.72
CA LYS A 154 14.38 19.49 14.11
C LYS A 154 15.73 18.98 14.65
N LEU A 155 16.09 17.74 14.37
CA LEU A 155 17.37 17.18 14.78
C LEU A 155 18.55 17.90 14.11
N ILE A 156 18.51 18.14 12.79
CA ILE A 156 19.55 18.87 12.06
C ILE A 156 19.72 20.28 12.65
N SER A 157 18.63 21.00 12.91
CA SER A 157 18.69 22.35 13.52
C SER A 157 19.32 22.38 14.93
N GLN A 158 19.33 21.26 15.66
CA GLN A 158 19.94 21.17 16.99
C GLN A 158 21.46 21.02 16.96
N PHE A 159 22.04 20.63 15.82
CA PHE A 159 23.48 20.41 15.67
C PHE A 159 24.20 21.52 14.87
N GLU A 160 23.48 22.56 14.41
CA GLU A 160 24.06 23.73 13.72
C GLU A 160 24.50 24.85 14.69
N THR A 161 24.97 24.51 15.89
CA THR A 161 25.53 25.46 16.88
C THR A 161 27.01 25.22 17.08
#